data_AF-A0A7W7HEM8-F1
#
_entry.id   AF-A0A7W7HEM8-F1
#
_cell.length_a   1.000
_cell.length_b   1.000
_cell.length_c   1.000
_cell.angle_alpha   90.00
_cell.angle_beta   90.00
_cell.angle_gamma   90.00
#
_symmetry.space_group_name_H-M   'P 1'
#
loop_
_entity.id
_entity.type
_entity.pdbx_description
1 polymer ?
#
loop_
_entity_poly.entity_id
_entity_poly.type
_entity_poly.pdbx_seq_one_letter_code
_entity_poly.pdbx_strand_id
1 'polypeptide(L)'
;MTSYEIPDSPKMLRETLCVAQTRIGASGLDPDRTREHVLRLQRLIDECDRHRPLGQDGKHGDRHTPTCGCDDVSPQLTTGGDS
;
A
#
# COMPACT_ATOMS: atom_id res chain seq x y z
N MET A 1 -0.07 3.64 27.67
CA MET A 1 0.12 4.06 26.27
C MET A 1 -0.09 2.85 25.40
N THR A 2 -1.27 2.67 24.83
CA THR A 2 -1.50 1.67 23.78
C THR A 2 -1.01 2.27 22.48
N SER A 3 0.05 1.69 21.90
CA SER A 3 0.48 2.01 20.55
C SER A 3 -0.61 1.55 19.59
N TYR A 4 -1.18 2.46 18.81
CA TYR A 4 -2.04 2.11 17.68
C TYR A 4 -1.12 1.81 16.49
N GLU A 5 -0.81 0.53 16.28
CA GLU A 5 -0.12 0.10 15.07
C GLU A 5 -1.15 0.00 13.93
N ILE A 6 -1.00 0.85 12.91
CA ILE A 6 -1.75 0.70 11.67
C ILE A 6 -1.05 -0.42 10.88
N PRO A 7 -1.73 -1.55 10.60
CA PRO A 7 -1.10 -2.65 9.89
C PRO A 7 -0.72 -2.24 8.46
N ASP A 8 0.40 -2.78 7.97
CA ASP A 8 0.92 -2.57 6.62
C ASP A 8 0.03 -3.28 5.58
N SER A 9 -1.12 -2.67 5.27
CA SER A 9 -2.02 -3.16 4.21
C SER A 9 -1.36 -3.01 2.83
N PRO A 10 -1.80 -3.78 1.81
CA PRO A 10 -1.32 -3.64 0.44
C PRO A 10 -1.44 -2.20 -0.10
N LYS A 11 -2.45 -1.44 0.35
CA LYS A 11 -2.60 -0.02 0.01
C LYS A 11 -1.44 0.82 0.58
N MET A 12 -1.16 0.68 1.88
CA MET A 12 -0.13 1.46 2.58
C MET A 12 1.27 1.14 2.05
N LEU A 13 1.54 -0.15 1.81
CA LEU A 13 2.79 -0.61 1.22
C LEU A 13 2.96 -0.04 -0.20
N ARG A 14 1.92 -0.13 -1.05
CA ARG A 14 1.96 0.44 -2.40
C ARG A 14 2.28 1.93 -2.39
N GLU A 15 1.60 2.72 -1.56
CA GLU A 15 1.84 4.17 -1.45
C GLU A 15 3.28 4.47 -1.01
N THR A 16 3.78 3.75 0.00
CA THR A 16 5.16 3.87 0.49
C THR A 16 6.18 3.54 -0.59
N LEU A 17 5.96 2.45 -1.33
CA LEU A 17 6.85 1.99 -2.39
C LEU A 17 6.85 2.95 -3.58
N CYS A 18 5.70 3.52 -3.97
CA CYS A 18 5.64 4.54 -5.02
C CYS A 18 6.46 5.79 -4.66
N VAL A 19 6.38 6.25 -3.40
CA VAL A 19 7.19 7.37 -2.91
C VAL A 19 8.68 7.02 -2.97
N ALA A 20 9.06 5.82 -2.50
CA ALA A 20 10.44 5.36 -2.55
C ALA A 20 10.97 5.27 -3.99
N GLN A 21 10.19 4.71 -4.91
CA GLN A 21 10.55 4.56 -6.32
C GLN A 21 10.80 5.91 -6.98
N THR A 22 9.93 6.90 -6.70
CA THR A 22 10.08 8.27 -7.20
C THR A 22 11.36 8.92 -6.68
N ARG A 23 11.62 8.83 -5.36
CA ARG A 23 12.79 9.45 -4.74
C ARG A 23 14.09 8.83 -5.22
N ILE A 24 14.14 7.50 -5.38
CA ILE A 24 15.32 6.81 -5.90
C ILE A 24 15.53 7.15 -7.38
N GLY A 25 14.45 7.20 -8.18
CA GLY A 25 14.54 7.62 -9.57
C GLY A 25 15.12 9.04 -9.74
N ALA A 26 14.91 9.91 -8.76
CA ALA A 26 15.39 11.29 -8.76
C ALA A 26 16.69 11.52 -7.96
N SER A 27 17.32 10.50 -7.40
CA SER A 27 18.38 10.68 -6.38
C SER A 27 19.74 11.12 -6.93
N GLY A 28 19.92 11.22 -8.25
CA GLY A 28 21.21 11.56 -8.88
C GLY A 28 22.34 10.56 -8.61
N LEU A 29 22.00 9.36 -8.13
CA LEU A 29 22.94 8.24 -7.96
C LEU A 29 23.30 7.63 -9.32
N ASP A 30 24.25 6.70 -9.31
CA ASP A 30 24.62 5.89 -10.47
C ASP A 30 23.37 5.40 -11.26
N PRO A 31 23.23 5.75 -12.55
CA PRO A 31 22.01 5.49 -13.31
C PRO A 31 21.64 4.01 -13.40
N ASP A 32 22.62 3.11 -13.49
CA ASP A 32 22.38 1.67 -13.61
C ASP A 32 21.87 1.10 -12.29
N ARG A 33 22.46 1.51 -11.16
CA ARG A 33 21.96 1.14 -9.82
C ARG A 33 20.57 1.72 -9.55
N THR A 34 20.33 2.97 -9.91
CA THR A 34 19.01 3.60 -9.79
C THR A 34 17.96 2.82 -10.57
N ARG A 35 18.26 2.47 -11.83
CA ARG A 35 17.38 1.65 -12.67
C ARG A 35 17.08 0.30 -12.03
N GLU A 36 18.09 -0.38 -11.49
CA GLU A 36 17.92 -1.67 -10.84
C GLU A 36 17.00 -1.58 -9.60
N HIS A 37 17.17 -0.54 -8.77
CA HIS A 37 16.31 -0.29 -7.61
C HIS A 37 14.87 0.04 -8.01
N VAL A 38 14.67 0.89 -9.01
CA VAL A 38 13.34 1.23 -9.53
C VAL A 38 12.61 -0.02 -10.03
N LEU A 39 13.31 -0.91 -10.74
CA LEU A 39 12.74 -2.18 -11.22
C LEU A 39 12.41 -3.15 -10.08
N ARG A 40 13.22 -3.21 -9.02
CA ARG A 40 12.91 -4.00 -7.82
C ARG A 40 11.64 -3.50 -7.14
N LEU A 41 11.53 -2.18 -6.96
CA LEU A 41 10.35 -1.56 -6.34
C LEU A 41 9.10 -1.75 -7.19
N GLN A 42 9.22 -1.68 -8.52
CA GLN A 42 8.10 -1.92 -9.42
C GLN A 42 7.49 -3.31 -9.20
N ARG A 43 8.32 -4.36 -9.09
CA ARG A 43 7.82 -5.72 -8.84
C ARG A 43 7.03 -5.85 -7.53
N LEU A 44 7.40 -5.09 -6.51
CA LEU A 44 6.68 -5.07 -5.23
C LEU A 44 5.37 -4.29 -5.33
N ILE A 45 5.37 -3.18 -6.08
CA ILE A 45 4.15 -2.42 -6.39
C ILE A 45 3.17 -3.29 -7.19
N ASP A 46 3.67 -4.03 -8.19
CA ASP A 46 2.86 -4.94 -9.00
C ASP A 46 2.25 -6.06 -8.15
N GLU A 47 2.95 -6.54 -7.12
CA GLU A 47 2.38 -7.50 -6.17
C GLU A 47 1.29 -6.86 -5.31
N CYS A 48 1.50 -5.63 -4.81
CA CYS A 48 0.45 -4.90 -4.11
C CYS A 48 -0.80 -4.72 -5.00
N ASP A 49 -0.62 -4.47 -6.30
CA ASP A 49 -1.71 -4.33 -7.26
C ASP A 49 -2.41 -5.67 -7.57
N ARG A 50 -1.70 -6.81 -7.52
CA ARG A 50 -2.34 -8.15 -7.59
C ARG A 50 -3.22 -8.43 -6.36
N HIS A 51 -2.74 -8.05 -5.18
CA HIS A 51 -3.51 -8.16 -3.93
C HIS A 51 -4.64 -7.12 -3.84
N ARG A 52 -4.48 -5.94 -4.46
CA ARG A 52 -5.49 -4.87 -4.45
C ARG A 52 -5.65 -4.22 -5.83
N PRO A 53 -6.35 -4.90 -6.78
CA PRO A 53 -6.48 -4.42 -8.15
C PRO A 53 -7.15 -3.05 -8.24
N LEU A 54 -6.61 -2.17 -9.06
CA LEU A 54 -7.16 -0.83 -9.29
C LEU A 54 -7.97 -0.80 -10.59
N GLY A 55 -9.04 0.00 -10.61
CA GLY A 55 -9.78 0.35 -11.81
C GLY A 55 -9.06 1.41 -12.65
N GLN A 56 -9.64 1.73 -13.81
CA GLN A 56 -9.10 2.77 -14.71
C GLN A 56 -9.01 4.16 -14.07
N ASP A 57 -9.83 4.43 -13.06
CA ASP A 57 -9.82 5.67 -12.27
C ASP A 57 -8.77 5.65 -11.13
N GLY A 58 -7.97 4.60 -11.03
CA GLY A 58 -7.00 4.39 -9.95
C GLY A 58 -7.61 3.99 -8.62
N LYS A 59 -8.94 3.78 -8.55
CA LYS A 59 -9.63 3.35 -7.34
C LYS A 59 -9.80 1.84 -7.33
N HIS A 60 -9.75 1.24 -6.14
CA HIS A 60 -10.00 -0.18 -5.99
C HIS A 60 -11.45 -0.54 -6.38
N GLY A 61 -12.43 0.19 -5.84
CA GLY A 61 -13.85 -0.11 -6.02
C GLY A 61 -14.18 -1.51 -5.48
N ASP A 62 -15.03 -2.25 -6.20
CA ASP A 62 -15.50 -3.59 -5.81
C ASP A 62 -14.54 -4.74 -6.19
N ARG A 63 -13.28 -4.43 -6.52
CA ARG A 63 -12.28 -5.42 -7.01
C ARG A 63 -11.60 -6.18 -5.87
N HIS A 64 -12.38 -6.62 -4.91
CA HIS A 64 -11.86 -7.24 -3.70
C HIS A 64 -11.11 -8.54 -4.00
N THR A 65 -10.04 -8.76 -3.24
CA THR A 65 -9.35 -10.05 -3.15
C THR A 65 -9.38 -10.51 -1.69
N PRO A 66 -9.12 -11.81 -1.40
CA PRO A 66 -9.04 -12.30 -0.03
C PRO A 66 -7.99 -11.59 0.85
N THR A 67 -7.11 -10.81 0.24
CA THR A 67 -5.94 -10.16 0.86
C THR A 67 -5.95 -8.65 0.68
N CYS A 68 -7.02 -8.05 0.15
CA CYS A 68 -7.04 -6.62 -0.20
C CYS A 68 -7.02 -5.67 1.01
N GLY A 69 -7.27 -6.19 2.21
CA GLY A 69 -7.26 -5.43 3.47
C GLY A 69 -8.43 -4.45 3.63
N CYS A 70 -9.48 -4.58 2.81
CA CYS A 70 -10.69 -3.74 2.92
C CYS A 70 -11.53 -4.07 4.15
N ASP A 71 -11.56 -5.34 4.58
CA ASP A 71 -12.35 -5.81 5.71
C ASP A 71 -11.66 -5.59 7.07
N ASP A 72 -10.36 -5.26 7.06
CA ASP A 72 -9.57 -4.98 8.27
C ASP A 72 -9.88 -3.62 8.89
N VAL A 73 -10.71 -2.79 8.23
CA VAL A 73 -11.29 -1.58 8.84
C VAL A 73 -12.57 -1.95 9.59
N SER A 74 -12.45 -2.82 10.59
CA SER A 74 -13.54 -2.98 11.57
C SER A 74 -13.54 -1.75 12.49
N PRO A 75 -14.60 -0.93 12.54
CA PRO A 75 -14.73 0.13 13.54
C PRO A 75 -15.08 -0.50 14.89
N GLN A 76 -14.10 -1.12 15.53
CA GLN A 76 -14.23 -1.60 16.91
C GLN A 76 -14.08 -0.42 17.88
N LEU A 77 -14.98 0.58 17.81
CA LEU A 77 -15.30 1.44 18.95
C LEU A 77 -16.61 2.26 18.76
N THR A 78 -17.75 1.57 18.65
CA THR A 78 -19.03 2.16 19.08
C THR A 78 -19.80 1.15 19.92
N THR A 79 -19.44 1.06 21.20
CA THR A 79 -20.39 0.63 22.24
C THR A 79 -20.38 1.67 23.34
N GLY A 80 -21.03 2.80 23.07
CA GLY A 80 -21.84 3.45 24.09
C GLY A 80 -23.19 2.73 24.11
N GLY A 81 -23.58 2.22 25.28
CA GLY A 81 -24.84 1.52 25.48
C GLY A 81 -25.04 1.29 26.98
N ASP A 82 -25.90 2.14 27.53
CA ASP A 82 -26.43 2.17 28.90
C ASP A 82 -26.54 0.84 29.64
N SER A 83 -26.19 0.86 30.92
CA SER A 83 -27.02 0.36 32.03
C SER A 83 -26.59 1.02 33.34
#